data_AF-A0A7X6DNR2-F1
#
_entry.id   AF-A0A7X6DNR2-F1
#
_cell.length_a   1.000
_cell.length_b   1.000
_cell.length_c   1.000
_cell.angle_alpha   90.00
_cell.angle_beta   90.00
_cell.angle_gamma   90.00
#
_symmetry.space_group_name_H-M   'P 1'
#
loop_
_entity.id
_entity.type
_entity.pdbx_description
1 polymer ?
#
loop_
_entity_poly.entity_id
_entity_poly.type
_entity_poly.pdbx_seq_one_letter_code
_entity_poly.pdbx_strand_id
1 'polypeptide(L)'
;MGRNGDPIPPQQEANMNTHCERNPRPARAGFFKRADKRVFGFMWVLSLIVFAGGVALFLEPAEASADEGESVGDPIAGEKLMRELDCYQCHGIGKEGGDVGPDLTNVRLRRSKEWLFQWLEDPSLTRPATGMPAFTWNSDQEIHDIIAYLDTLKTPVDREKILKEKDLAKAGELLVKAYDCRACHTIKTGGRDIYPNLTRIGEKLRPEWDKKFLKDPEAWDPYTFMPNFHLTDQEIEAIVAYILGPK
;
A
#
# COMPACT_ATOMS: atom_id res chain seq x y z
N MET A 1 12.44 42.63 34.15
CA MET A 1 11.13 43.08 33.67
C MET A 1 10.41 41.90 33.02
N GLY A 2 9.38 41.37 33.68
CA GLY A 2 8.51 40.34 33.13
C GLY A 2 7.56 40.93 32.09
N ARG A 3 7.24 40.16 31.06
CA ARG A 3 6.09 40.42 30.20
C ARG A 3 5.06 39.33 30.45
N ASN A 4 3.96 39.80 31.03
CA ASN A 4 2.62 39.22 31.10
C ASN A 4 2.29 38.54 29.75
N GLY A 5 1.68 37.37 29.68
CA GLY A 5 0.58 36.88 30.52
C GLY A 5 -0.74 37.10 29.79
N ASP A 6 -0.82 36.71 28.51
CA ASP A 6 -2.07 36.73 27.74
C ASP A 6 -2.80 35.38 27.94
N PRO A 7 -4.09 35.40 28.28
CA PRO A 7 -4.85 34.18 28.51
C PRO A 7 -5.13 33.44 27.19
N ILE A 8 -4.84 32.13 27.20
CA ILE A 8 -5.18 31.18 26.14
C ILE A 8 -6.72 31.11 26.02
N PRO A 9 -7.30 31.30 24.83
CA PRO A 9 -8.74 31.20 24.64
C PRO A 9 -9.21 29.75 24.88
N PRO A 10 -10.40 29.54 25.48
CA PRO A 10 -10.91 28.22 25.78
C PRO A 10 -11.11 27.43 24.48
N GLN A 11 -10.46 26.27 24.40
CA GLN A 11 -10.69 25.34 23.31
C GLN A 11 -12.15 24.92 23.31
N GLN A 12 -12.77 25.02 22.14
CA GLN A 12 -14.05 24.43 21.83
C GLN A 12 -13.96 22.92 22.02
N GLU A 13 -14.30 22.45 23.21
CA GLU A 13 -14.76 21.08 23.43
C GLU A 13 -16.08 20.91 22.69
N ALA A 14 -15.99 20.51 21.42
CA ALA A 14 -17.12 20.13 20.60
C ALA A 14 -17.00 18.64 20.22
N ASN A 15 -17.66 17.80 21.00
CA ASN A 15 -18.25 16.51 20.62
C ASN A 15 -17.39 15.52 19.81
N MET A 16 -16.56 14.75 20.51
CA MET A 16 -15.95 13.50 20.01
C MET A 16 -16.89 12.28 20.13
N ASN A 17 -18.20 12.42 19.95
CA ASN A 17 -19.15 11.30 20.07
C ASN A 17 -20.40 11.46 19.20
N THR A 18 -20.28 11.57 17.87
CA THR A 18 -21.45 11.45 16.95
C THR A 18 -21.12 11.11 15.49
N HIS A 19 -20.03 10.42 15.17
CA HIS A 19 -19.75 9.99 13.78
C HIS A 19 -19.87 8.47 13.58
N CYS A 20 -21.01 7.92 14.02
CA CYS A 20 -21.45 6.57 13.67
C CYS A 20 -22.90 6.58 13.16
N GLU A 21 -23.22 7.54 12.29
CA GLU A 21 -24.47 7.55 11.51
C GLU A 21 -24.16 7.54 10.01
N ARG A 22 -23.86 6.33 9.54
CA ARG A 22 -24.35 5.68 8.31
C ARG A 22 -24.85 6.60 7.20
N ASN A 23 -24.08 6.65 6.10
CA ASN A 23 -24.65 6.82 4.76
C ASN A 23 -24.20 5.66 3.86
N PRO A 24 -25.01 4.60 3.65
CA PRO A 24 -24.64 3.52 2.73
C PRO A 24 -24.79 3.97 1.27
N ARG A 25 -23.73 3.78 0.47
CA ARG A 25 -23.82 3.90 -1.00
C ARG A 25 -24.88 2.91 -1.51
N PRO A 26 -25.69 3.27 -2.53
CA PRO A 26 -26.69 2.35 -3.06
C PRO A 26 -26.04 1.12 -3.69
N ALA A 27 -26.37 -0.06 -3.16
CA ALA A 27 -26.00 -1.34 -3.75
C ALA A 27 -26.70 -1.52 -5.11
N ARG A 28 -25.93 -1.82 -6.15
CA ARG A 28 -26.46 -2.24 -7.45
C ARG A 28 -27.17 -3.58 -7.29
N ALA A 29 -28.49 -3.60 -7.52
CA ALA A 29 -29.30 -4.79 -7.51
C ALA A 29 -28.97 -5.68 -8.72
N GLY A 30 -28.20 -6.75 -8.49
CA GLY A 30 -27.97 -7.84 -9.43
C GLY A 30 -28.90 -9.02 -9.13
N PHE A 31 -29.74 -9.35 -10.08
CA PHE A 31 -30.81 -10.34 -10.05
C PHE A 31 -30.25 -11.78 -9.93
N PHE A 32 -30.22 -12.37 -8.74
CA PHE A 32 -30.03 -13.82 -8.57
C PHE A 32 -31.37 -14.47 -8.18
N LYS A 33 -32.06 -15.04 -9.17
CA LYS A 33 -33.23 -15.90 -8.96
C LYS A 33 -32.79 -17.20 -8.30
N ARG A 34 -33.34 -17.46 -7.12
CA ARG A 34 -33.24 -18.70 -6.35
C ARG A 34 -34.10 -19.77 -7.04
N ALA A 35 -33.48 -20.85 -7.54
CA ALA A 35 -34.21 -21.97 -8.14
C ALA A 35 -34.76 -22.89 -7.04
N ASP A 36 -36.06 -23.17 -7.11
CA ASP A 36 -36.82 -23.98 -6.16
C ASP A 36 -36.52 -25.47 -6.34
N LYS A 37 -36.19 -26.13 -5.22
CA LYS A 37 -35.93 -27.59 -5.14
C LYS A 37 -37.24 -28.33 -4.87
N ARG A 38 -38.03 -28.63 -5.90
CA ARG A 38 -39.13 -29.61 -5.81
C ARG A 38 -39.35 -30.26 -7.18
N VAL A 39 -39.03 -31.55 -7.27
CA VAL A 39 -39.74 -32.64 -7.97
C VAL A 39 -38.75 -33.81 -8.01
N PHE A 40 -38.94 -34.74 -7.08
CA PHE A 40 -38.31 -36.05 -7.03
C PHE A 40 -39.31 -37.04 -7.62
N GLY A 41 -38.89 -37.92 -8.54
CA GLY A 41 -39.54 -39.22 -8.73
C GLY A 41 -39.85 -39.64 -10.16
N PHE A 42 -39.43 -40.88 -10.47
CA PHE A 42 -39.95 -41.81 -11.49
C PHE A 42 -39.63 -41.52 -12.97
N MET A 43 -38.65 -42.23 -13.55
CA MET A 43 -38.93 -43.47 -14.30
C MET A 43 -37.66 -44.10 -14.87
N TRP A 44 -37.64 -45.42 -14.78
CA TRP A 44 -36.60 -46.37 -15.14
C TRP A 44 -36.36 -46.50 -16.67
N VAL A 45 -35.08 -46.59 -17.05
CA VAL A 45 -34.46 -47.63 -17.92
C VAL A 45 -34.81 -47.72 -19.43
N LEU A 46 -33.72 -47.93 -20.22
CA LEU A 46 -33.59 -48.34 -21.65
C LEU A 46 -33.59 -47.25 -22.74
N SER A 47 -32.39 -46.86 -23.19
CA SER A 47 -31.87 -47.33 -24.50
C SER A 47 -30.50 -46.74 -24.81
N LEU A 48 -29.48 -47.59 -24.79
CA LEU A 48 -28.27 -47.44 -25.60
C LEU A 48 -28.63 -47.87 -27.03
N ILE A 49 -28.40 -47.03 -28.04
CA ILE A 49 -27.90 -47.39 -29.37
C ILE A 49 -27.52 -46.09 -30.12
N VAL A 50 -26.22 -45.94 -30.33
CA VAL A 50 -25.53 -45.47 -31.54
C VAL A 50 -26.10 -44.26 -32.29
N PHE A 51 -25.40 -43.12 -32.17
CA PHE A 51 -25.14 -42.29 -33.35
C PHE A 51 -23.67 -41.83 -33.33
N ALA A 52 -22.82 -42.64 -33.95
CA ALA A 52 -21.51 -42.23 -34.40
C ALA A 52 -21.70 -41.40 -35.68
N GLY A 53 -21.30 -40.13 -35.67
CA GLY A 53 -21.22 -39.32 -36.88
C GLY A 53 -21.64 -37.87 -36.71
N GLY A 54 -20.65 -36.98 -36.60
CA GLY A 54 -20.75 -35.62 -37.15
C GLY A 54 -21.29 -34.53 -36.24
N VAL A 55 -20.40 -33.93 -35.43
CA VAL A 55 -20.33 -32.47 -35.25
C VAL A 55 -18.85 -32.11 -35.07
N ALA A 56 -18.16 -31.88 -36.18
CA ALA A 56 -17.09 -30.88 -36.22
C ALA A 56 -17.78 -29.52 -36.34
N LEU A 57 -17.18 -28.44 -35.79
CA LEU A 57 -17.70 -27.06 -35.61
C LEU A 57 -18.47 -26.93 -34.28
N PHE A 58 -18.01 -26.27 -33.22
CA PHE A 58 -17.14 -25.11 -33.11
C PHE A 58 -16.17 -25.30 -31.93
N LEU A 59 -14.86 -25.25 -32.18
CA LEU A 59 -13.96 -24.70 -31.18
C LEU A 59 -14.07 -23.19 -31.35
N GLU A 60 -14.89 -22.52 -30.55
CA GLU A 60 -14.56 -21.15 -30.18
C GLU A 60 -13.22 -21.23 -29.45
N PRO A 61 -12.13 -20.63 -29.98
CA PRO A 61 -10.99 -20.38 -29.12
C PRO A 61 -11.53 -19.55 -27.95
N ALA A 62 -11.24 -19.98 -26.72
CA ALA A 62 -11.35 -19.08 -25.58
C ALA A 62 -10.47 -17.88 -25.91
N GLU A 63 -11.11 -16.81 -26.37
CA GLU A 63 -10.47 -15.54 -26.59
C GLU A 63 -10.07 -15.12 -25.18
N ALA A 64 -8.80 -15.36 -24.88
CA ALA A 64 -8.15 -14.81 -23.72
C ALA A 64 -8.51 -13.32 -23.75
N SER A 65 -9.36 -12.92 -22.80
CA SER A 65 -9.59 -11.53 -22.49
C SER A 65 -8.20 -10.96 -22.24
N ALA A 66 -7.68 -10.24 -23.23
CA ALA A 66 -6.54 -9.39 -23.05
C ALA A 66 -6.94 -8.44 -21.93
N ASP A 67 -6.38 -8.71 -20.76
CA ASP A 67 -6.21 -7.75 -19.68
C ASP A 67 -5.96 -6.39 -20.33
N GLU A 68 -6.89 -5.47 -20.11
CA GLU A 68 -6.88 -4.16 -20.72
C GLU A 68 -5.58 -3.49 -20.27
N GLY A 69 -4.63 -3.43 -21.21
CA GLY A 69 -3.22 -3.35 -20.88
C GLY A 69 -2.93 -2.20 -19.93
N GLU A 70 -2.50 -2.54 -18.71
CA GLU A 70 -1.84 -1.59 -17.84
C GLU A 70 -0.71 -0.93 -18.66
N SER A 71 -0.84 0.37 -18.93
CA SER A 71 0.10 1.04 -19.84
C SER A 71 1.51 0.88 -19.27
N VAL A 72 2.36 0.22 -20.04
CA VAL A 72 3.76 0.03 -19.68
C VAL A 72 4.44 1.39 -19.80
N GLY A 73 4.64 2.06 -18.67
CA GLY A 73 5.34 3.36 -18.65
C GLY A 73 6.77 3.27 -19.15
N ASP A 74 7.28 4.36 -19.73
CA ASP A 74 8.67 4.52 -20.14
C ASP A 74 9.49 5.17 -19.00
N PRO A 75 10.43 4.45 -18.37
CA PRO A 75 11.23 4.99 -17.28
C PRO A 75 12.16 6.14 -17.71
N ILE A 76 12.55 6.22 -18.99
CA ILE A 76 13.40 7.33 -19.48
C ILE A 76 12.56 8.61 -19.58
N ALA A 77 11.34 8.49 -20.12
CA ALA A 77 10.38 9.60 -20.13
C ALA A 77 10.02 10.03 -18.70
N GLY A 78 9.83 9.06 -17.81
CA GLY A 78 9.53 9.30 -16.39
C GLY A 78 10.62 10.07 -15.67
N GLU A 79 11.89 9.69 -15.84
CA GLU A 79 13.02 10.45 -15.27
C GLU A 79 13.04 11.89 -15.77
N LYS A 80 12.86 12.08 -17.08
CA LYS A 80 12.83 13.41 -17.70
C LYS A 80 11.70 14.26 -17.11
N LEU A 81 10.49 13.72 -17.01
CA LEU A 81 9.34 14.40 -16.39
C LEU A 81 9.62 14.79 -14.94
N MET A 82 10.20 13.89 -14.14
CA MET A 82 10.55 14.21 -12.74
C MET A 82 11.55 15.36 -12.62
N ARG A 83 12.44 15.54 -13.60
CA ARG A 83 13.35 16.69 -13.65
C ARG A 83 12.64 17.96 -14.11
N GLU A 84 11.78 17.88 -15.12
CA GLU A 84 11.04 19.03 -15.67
C GLU A 84 9.97 19.57 -14.70
N LEU A 85 9.41 18.69 -13.87
CA LEU A 85 8.45 19.03 -12.81
C LEU A 85 9.13 19.36 -11.48
N ASP A 86 10.45 19.55 -11.46
CA ASP A 86 11.25 19.90 -10.29
C ASP A 86 11.06 18.96 -9.08
N CYS A 87 10.75 17.68 -9.31
CA CYS A 87 10.54 16.71 -8.22
C CYS A 87 11.78 16.60 -7.31
N TYR A 88 12.97 16.71 -7.90
CA TYR A 88 14.26 16.67 -7.19
C TYR A 88 14.46 17.86 -6.24
N GLN A 89 13.77 19.00 -6.42
CA GLN A 89 13.91 20.13 -5.50
C GLN A 89 13.45 19.78 -4.08
N CYS A 90 12.41 18.96 -3.98
CA CYS A 90 11.86 18.54 -2.70
C CYS A 90 12.31 17.12 -2.33
N HIS A 91 12.41 16.21 -3.29
CA HIS A 91 12.60 14.78 -3.02
C HIS A 91 14.04 14.33 -3.28
N GLY A 92 14.54 13.48 -2.38
CA GLY A 92 15.77 12.73 -2.58
C GLY A 92 15.50 11.56 -3.51
N ILE A 93 16.31 11.44 -4.57
CA ILE A 93 16.19 10.41 -5.60
C ILE A 93 17.59 9.90 -5.92
N GLY A 94 17.89 8.69 -5.48
CA GLY A 94 19.24 8.12 -5.53
C GLY A 94 20.20 8.90 -4.65
N LYS A 95 21.09 9.68 -5.27
CA LYS A 95 22.08 10.53 -4.57
C LYS A 95 21.87 12.03 -4.83
N GLU A 96 20.81 12.38 -5.53
CA GLU A 96 20.47 13.73 -5.94
C GLU A 96 19.20 14.20 -5.24
N GLY A 97 18.97 15.51 -5.27
CA GLY A 97 17.73 16.14 -4.82
C GLY A 97 17.75 16.68 -3.39
N GLY A 98 16.56 16.90 -2.83
CA GLY A 98 16.32 17.54 -1.53
C GLY A 98 15.75 16.63 -0.46
N ASP A 99 15.47 17.19 0.71
CA ASP A 99 14.93 16.48 1.89
C ASP A 99 13.63 17.08 2.45
N VAL A 100 13.05 18.06 1.73
CA VAL A 100 11.75 18.67 2.05
C VAL A 100 10.63 17.63 1.95
N GLY A 101 10.65 16.86 0.87
CA GLY A 101 9.78 15.72 0.62
C GLY A 101 10.44 14.40 1.02
N PRO A 102 9.66 13.31 1.14
CA PRO A 102 10.22 12.01 1.44
C PRO A 102 11.09 11.47 0.31
N ASP A 103 12.24 10.87 0.63
CA ASP A 103 13.07 10.13 -0.32
C ASP A 103 12.23 9.13 -1.14
N LEU A 104 12.41 9.14 -2.46
CA LEU A 104 11.66 8.33 -3.42
C LEU A 104 12.45 7.13 -3.95
N THR A 105 13.73 6.99 -3.62
CA THR A 105 14.64 5.95 -4.15
C THR A 105 14.06 4.54 -3.99
N ASN A 106 13.43 4.25 -2.86
CA ASN A 106 12.80 2.95 -2.60
C ASN A 106 11.28 3.05 -2.42
N VAL A 107 10.64 4.09 -2.96
CA VAL A 107 9.20 4.30 -2.75
C VAL A 107 8.35 3.11 -3.24
N ARG A 108 8.82 2.39 -4.25
CA ARG A 108 8.18 1.18 -4.80
C ARG A 108 8.26 -0.06 -3.89
N LEU A 109 9.11 -0.05 -2.85
CA LEU A 109 9.07 -1.08 -1.81
C LEU A 109 7.93 -0.85 -0.80
N ARG A 110 7.43 0.38 -0.73
CA ARG A 110 6.46 0.83 0.28
C ARG A 110 5.13 1.30 -0.30
N ARG A 111 4.99 1.52 -1.61
CA ARG A 111 3.72 1.93 -2.24
C ARG A 111 3.43 1.08 -3.47
N SER A 112 2.17 0.72 -3.65
CA SER A 112 1.67 0.06 -4.86
C SER A 112 1.60 1.04 -6.04
N LYS A 113 1.49 0.55 -7.28
CA LYS A 113 1.50 1.45 -8.46
C LYS A 113 0.24 2.30 -8.46
N GLU A 114 -0.87 1.68 -8.10
CA GLU A 114 -2.21 2.26 -7.98
C GLU A 114 -2.21 3.38 -6.95
N TRP A 115 -1.55 3.17 -5.80
CA TRP A 115 -1.40 4.22 -4.79
C TRP A 115 -0.58 5.40 -5.32
N LEU A 116 0.52 5.16 -6.02
CA LEU A 116 1.32 6.24 -6.60
C LEU A 116 0.56 6.98 -7.70
N PHE A 117 -0.23 6.27 -8.50
CA PHE A 117 -1.06 6.87 -9.52
C PHE A 117 -2.04 7.86 -8.90
N GLN A 118 -2.82 7.41 -7.91
CA GLN A 118 -3.77 8.26 -7.18
C GLN A 118 -3.08 9.44 -6.48
N TRP A 119 -1.90 9.19 -5.90
CA TRP A 119 -1.12 10.23 -5.24
C TRP A 119 -0.59 11.29 -6.21
N LEU A 120 -0.16 10.90 -7.41
CA LEU A 120 0.33 11.83 -8.44
C LEU A 120 -0.81 12.55 -9.15
N GLU A 121 -1.96 11.89 -9.32
CA GLU A 121 -3.18 12.47 -9.90
C GLU A 121 -3.66 13.65 -9.03
N ASP A 122 -3.90 13.42 -7.73
CA ASP A 122 -4.17 14.47 -6.76
C ASP A 122 -3.79 14.03 -5.33
N PRO A 123 -2.65 14.53 -4.79
CA PRO A 123 -2.20 14.13 -3.47
C PRO A 123 -3.11 14.64 -2.35
N SER A 124 -3.92 15.69 -2.60
CA SER A 124 -4.82 16.27 -1.61
C SER A 124 -6.02 15.38 -1.29
N LEU A 125 -6.43 14.52 -2.23
CA LEU A 125 -7.47 13.51 -2.04
C LEU A 125 -7.01 12.39 -1.09
N THR A 126 -5.70 12.11 -1.07
CA THR A 126 -5.11 11.11 -0.18
C THR A 126 -4.74 11.73 1.17
N ARG A 127 -4.15 12.92 1.16
CA ARG A 127 -3.74 13.65 2.36
C ARG A 127 -4.13 15.13 2.24
N PRO A 128 -5.24 15.54 2.87
CA PRO A 128 -5.60 16.95 2.95
C PRO A 128 -4.45 17.77 3.54
N ALA A 129 -4.19 18.95 2.96
CA ALA A 129 -3.08 19.85 3.33
C ALA A 129 -1.67 19.21 3.22
N THR A 130 -1.47 18.26 2.32
CA THR A 130 -0.13 17.84 1.89
C THR A 130 0.66 19.01 1.30
N GLY A 131 1.98 19.03 1.54
CA GLY A 131 2.88 20.03 0.96
C GLY A 131 3.27 19.73 -0.49
N MET A 132 2.94 18.54 -1.01
CA MET A 132 3.18 18.20 -2.41
C MET A 132 2.13 18.90 -3.29
N PRO A 133 2.54 19.67 -4.31
CA PRO A 133 1.60 20.34 -5.20
C PRO A 133 0.83 19.32 -6.05
N ALA A 134 -0.37 19.71 -6.47
CA ALA A 134 -1.06 19.04 -7.56
C ALA A 134 -0.42 19.48 -8.89
N PHE A 135 -0.15 18.53 -9.79
CA PHE A 135 0.40 18.79 -11.10
C PHE A 135 -0.71 18.81 -12.15
N THR A 136 -0.48 19.51 -13.26
CA THR A 136 -1.35 19.43 -14.43
C THR A 136 -0.73 18.43 -15.40
N TRP A 137 -1.37 17.28 -15.53
CA TRP A 137 -0.94 16.20 -16.43
C TRP A 137 -1.54 16.39 -17.82
N ASN A 138 -0.76 16.10 -18.86
CA ASN A 138 -1.25 16.07 -20.23
C ASN A 138 -1.98 14.76 -20.54
N SER A 139 -1.61 13.67 -19.86
CA SER A 139 -2.25 12.35 -19.96
C SER A 139 -1.84 11.46 -18.78
N ASP A 140 -2.64 10.42 -18.51
CA ASP A 140 -2.32 9.37 -17.52
C ASP A 140 -0.97 8.69 -17.80
N GLN A 141 -0.53 8.66 -19.07
CA GLN A 141 0.75 8.08 -19.47
C GLN A 141 1.94 8.77 -18.77
N GLU A 142 1.89 10.08 -18.53
CA GLU A 142 2.97 10.79 -17.83
C GLU A 142 3.14 10.28 -16.39
N ILE A 143 2.02 9.96 -15.72
CA ILE A 143 2.03 9.37 -14.38
C ILE A 143 2.60 7.95 -14.45
N HIS A 144 2.20 7.15 -15.43
CA HIS A 144 2.72 5.79 -15.62
C HIS A 144 4.23 5.78 -15.91
N ASP A 145 4.74 6.73 -16.68
CA ASP A 145 6.16 6.89 -16.98
C ASP A 145 6.96 7.20 -15.70
N ILE A 146 6.48 8.13 -14.86
CA ILE A 146 7.08 8.42 -13.55
C ILE A 146 7.09 7.18 -12.66
N ILE A 147 5.98 6.44 -12.59
CA ILE A 147 5.90 5.19 -11.81
C ILE A 147 6.88 4.14 -12.33
N ALA A 148 7.03 4.01 -13.65
CA ALA A 148 7.99 3.11 -14.28
C ALA A 148 9.42 3.48 -13.89
N TYR A 149 9.78 4.77 -13.92
CA TYR A 149 11.09 5.24 -13.45
C TYR A 149 11.32 4.90 -11.98
N LEU A 150 10.37 5.20 -11.10
CA LEU A 150 10.47 4.87 -9.67
C LEU A 150 10.63 3.37 -9.44
N ASP A 151 10.12 2.51 -10.32
CA ASP A 151 10.29 1.05 -10.26
C ASP A 151 11.70 0.59 -10.58
N THR A 152 12.45 1.36 -11.36
CA THR A 152 13.87 1.10 -11.61
C THR A 152 14.77 1.39 -10.42
N LEU A 153 14.32 2.24 -9.48
CA LEU A 153 15.14 2.70 -8.35
C LEU A 153 15.16 1.72 -7.18
N LYS A 154 14.17 0.81 -7.09
CA LYS A 154 14.04 -0.10 -5.96
C LYS A 154 15.23 -1.04 -5.84
N THR A 155 15.76 -1.17 -4.64
CA THR A 155 16.69 -2.25 -4.32
C THR A 155 15.90 -3.49 -3.90
N PRO A 156 16.01 -4.64 -4.59
CA PRO A 156 15.30 -5.86 -4.19
C PRO A 156 15.68 -6.31 -2.77
N VAL A 157 14.68 -6.73 -1.99
CA VAL A 157 14.88 -7.29 -0.65
C VAL A 157 15.25 -8.76 -0.76
N ASP A 158 16.49 -9.11 -0.39
CA ASP A 158 16.95 -10.49 -0.31
C ASP A 158 16.49 -11.13 1.02
N ARG A 159 15.20 -11.51 1.05
CA ARG A 159 14.52 -12.05 2.23
C ARG A 159 15.20 -13.32 2.73
N GLU A 160 15.55 -14.22 1.81
CA GLU A 160 16.17 -15.51 2.15
C GLU A 160 17.52 -15.31 2.84
N LYS A 161 18.36 -14.40 2.32
CA LYS A 161 19.64 -14.09 2.95
C LYS A 161 19.47 -13.45 4.31
N ILE A 162 18.53 -12.51 4.45
CA ILE A 162 18.30 -11.81 5.73
C ILE A 162 17.81 -12.79 6.80
N LEU A 163 16.88 -13.69 6.46
CA LEU A 163 16.33 -14.67 7.40
C LEU A 163 17.30 -15.80 7.78
N LYS A 164 18.46 -15.92 7.10
CA LYS A 164 19.55 -16.82 7.52
C LYS A 164 20.40 -16.24 8.66
N GLU A 165 20.22 -14.95 9.00
CA GLU A 165 20.87 -14.36 10.17
C GLU A 165 20.41 -15.07 11.45
N LYS A 166 21.37 -15.44 12.30
CA LYS A 166 21.12 -16.23 13.51
C LYS A 166 20.55 -15.37 14.63
N ASP A 167 20.94 -14.11 14.71
CA ASP A 167 20.38 -13.16 15.66
C ASP A 167 19.08 -12.57 15.09
N LEU A 168 17.96 -12.91 15.71
CA LEU A 168 16.63 -12.48 15.29
C LEU A 168 16.48 -10.94 15.28
N ALA A 169 17.05 -10.24 16.26
CA ALA A 169 17.04 -8.79 16.30
C ALA A 169 17.93 -8.19 15.21
N LYS A 170 19.04 -8.86 14.86
CA LYS A 170 19.87 -8.44 13.73
C LYS A 170 19.16 -8.65 12.39
N ALA A 171 18.46 -9.77 12.21
CA ALA A 171 17.60 -10.00 11.06
C ALA A 171 16.54 -8.89 10.95
N GLY A 172 15.90 -8.54 12.06
CA GLY A 172 14.93 -7.45 12.14
C GLY A 172 15.51 -6.10 11.74
N GLU A 173 16.72 -5.78 12.18
CA GLU A 173 17.42 -4.55 11.77
C GLU A 173 17.61 -4.48 10.26
N LEU A 174 18.04 -5.59 9.66
CA LEU A 174 18.25 -5.70 8.22
C LEU A 174 16.93 -5.56 7.46
N LEU A 175 15.84 -6.16 7.93
CA LEU A 175 14.51 -6.00 7.35
C LEU A 175 14.00 -4.55 7.45
N VAL A 176 14.15 -3.91 8.61
CA VAL A 176 13.78 -2.50 8.82
C VAL A 176 14.52 -1.58 7.84
N LYS A 177 15.78 -1.89 7.54
CA LYS A 177 16.56 -1.17 6.52
C LYS A 177 16.10 -1.51 5.11
N ALA A 178 15.90 -2.79 4.81
CA ALA A 178 15.60 -3.26 3.46
C ALA A 178 14.21 -2.83 2.98
N TYR A 179 13.21 -2.82 3.86
CA TYR A 179 11.85 -2.32 3.59
C TYR A 179 11.72 -0.81 3.78
N ASP A 180 12.83 -0.10 4.04
CA ASP A 180 12.86 1.35 4.18
C ASP A 180 11.86 1.89 5.22
N CYS A 181 11.65 1.17 6.34
CA CYS A 181 10.69 1.56 7.38
C CYS A 181 11.05 2.92 7.99
N ARG A 182 12.35 3.27 7.97
CA ARG A 182 12.88 4.55 8.43
C ARG A 182 12.61 5.73 7.50
N ALA A 183 12.05 5.50 6.31
CA ALA A 183 11.51 6.61 5.53
C ALA A 183 10.29 7.27 6.18
N CYS A 184 9.63 6.59 7.12
CA CYS A 184 8.57 7.17 7.92
C CYS A 184 8.98 7.19 9.40
N HIS A 185 9.26 6.03 9.98
CA HIS A 185 9.38 5.87 11.42
C HIS A 185 10.79 6.14 11.96
N THR A 186 10.90 6.82 13.09
CA THR A 186 12.12 6.77 13.90
C THR A 186 12.21 5.43 14.61
N ILE A 187 13.24 4.64 14.28
CA ILE A 187 13.50 3.34 14.89
C ILE A 187 14.96 3.33 15.36
N LYS A 188 15.16 3.59 16.66
CA LYS A 188 16.44 3.86 17.33
C LYS A 188 17.11 5.15 16.85
N THR A 189 17.34 5.25 15.55
CA THR A 189 17.89 6.42 14.85
C THR A 189 17.19 6.63 13.51
N GLY A 190 17.35 7.82 12.93
CA GLY A 190 16.71 8.21 11.66
C GLY A 190 15.20 8.43 11.80
N GLY A 191 14.47 8.27 10.70
CA GLY A 191 13.03 8.54 10.67
C GLY A 191 12.68 10.01 10.42
N ARG A 192 11.38 10.31 10.41
CA ARG A 192 10.86 11.68 10.41
C ARG A 192 9.93 11.86 11.59
N ASP A 193 10.02 13.01 12.26
CA ASP A 193 9.25 13.30 13.48
C ASP A 193 7.74 13.42 13.26
N ILE A 194 7.30 13.55 12.01
CA ILE A 194 5.87 13.58 11.64
C ILE A 194 5.19 12.20 11.71
N TYR A 195 5.95 11.11 11.86
CA TYR A 195 5.43 9.76 12.02
C TYR A 195 5.76 9.20 13.42
N PRO A 196 5.02 8.19 13.91
CA PRO A 196 5.26 7.63 15.24
C PRO A 196 6.71 7.15 15.43
N ASN A 197 7.32 7.59 16.53
CA ASN A 197 8.62 7.09 16.96
C ASN A 197 8.46 5.71 17.62
N LEU A 198 9.06 4.68 17.02
CA LEU A 198 8.92 3.29 17.44
C LEU A 198 10.03 2.82 18.38
N THR A 199 11.03 3.66 18.65
CA THR A 199 12.21 3.31 19.49
C THR A 199 11.86 2.82 20.89
N ARG A 200 10.72 3.25 21.44
CA ARG A 200 10.25 2.84 22.78
C ARG A 200 8.86 2.23 22.75
N ILE A 201 8.40 1.74 21.59
CA ILE A 201 7.02 1.33 21.43
C ILE A 201 6.62 0.18 22.38
N GLY A 202 7.57 -0.70 22.71
CA GLY A 202 7.39 -1.80 23.67
C GLY A 202 7.08 -1.40 25.11
N GLU A 203 7.25 -0.13 25.47
CA GLU A 203 6.83 0.36 26.78
C GLU A 203 5.34 0.69 26.83
N LYS A 204 4.71 0.84 25.66
CA LYS A 204 3.29 1.19 25.52
C LYS A 204 2.48 0.04 24.96
N LEU A 205 3.03 -0.69 24.00
CA LEU A 205 2.33 -1.72 23.23
C LEU A 205 2.90 -3.10 23.55
N ARG A 206 2.02 -4.10 23.43
CA ARG A 206 2.39 -5.51 23.58
C ARG A 206 2.88 -6.06 22.24
N PRO A 207 3.87 -6.96 22.21
CA PRO A 207 4.41 -7.53 20.97
C PRO A 207 3.33 -8.10 20.04
N GLU A 208 2.28 -8.69 20.60
CA GLU A 208 1.16 -9.31 19.90
C GLU A 208 0.33 -8.28 19.12
N TRP A 209 0.24 -7.05 19.63
CA TRP A 209 -0.36 -5.96 18.90
C TRP A 209 0.53 -5.54 17.73
N ASP A 210 1.85 -5.37 17.96
CA ASP A 210 2.79 -4.98 16.92
C ASP A 210 2.80 -5.99 15.76
N LYS A 211 2.81 -7.30 16.09
CA LYS A 211 2.75 -8.38 15.10
C LYS A 211 1.47 -8.33 14.27
N LYS A 212 0.31 -8.10 14.89
CA LYS A 212 -0.98 -8.04 14.19
C LYS A 212 -1.10 -6.79 13.32
N PHE A 213 -0.61 -5.65 13.80
CA PHE A 213 -0.63 -4.42 13.02
C PHE A 213 0.29 -4.51 11.81
N LEU A 214 1.51 -5.06 11.96
CA LEU A 214 2.43 -5.29 10.84
C LEU A 214 1.90 -6.28 9.79
N LYS A 215 1.02 -7.21 10.20
CA LYS A 215 0.43 -8.20 9.28
C LYS A 215 -0.57 -7.58 8.31
N ASP A 216 -1.41 -6.68 8.82
CA ASP A 216 -2.47 -6.03 8.05
C ASP A 216 -2.86 -4.69 8.69
N PRO A 217 -2.14 -3.59 8.39
CA PRO A 217 -2.43 -2.28 8.96
C PRO A 217 -3.83 -1.76 8.61
N GLU A 218 -4.30 -2.05 7.38
CA GLU A 218 -5.57 -1.56 6.83
C GLU A 218 -6.78 -2.21 7.50
N ALA A 219 -6.63 -3.43 8.04
CA ALA A 219 -7.66 -4.06 8.87
C ALA A 219 -7.91 -3.33 10.21
N TRP A 220 -6.94 -2.53 10.68
CA TRP A 220 -7.07 -1.74 11.91
C TRP A 220 -7.49 -0.30 11.64
N ASP A 221 -6.93 0.30 10.60
CA ASP A 221 -7.29 1.64 10.14
C ASP A 221 -7.27 1.66 8.60
N PRO A 222 -8.43 1.70 7.93
CA PRO A 222 -8.51 1.71 6.46
C PRO A 222 -7.93 2.99 5.83
N TYR A 223 -7.65 4.02 6.64
CA TYR A 223 -7.04 5.28 6.20
C TYR A 223 -5.58 5.41 6.63
N THR A 224 -4.97 4.34 7.15
CA THR A 224 -3.58 4.34 7.58
C THR A 224 -2.65 4.69 6.44
N PHE A 225 -1.66 5.55 6.71
CA PHE A 225 -0.57 5.77 5.76
C PHE A 225 0.42 4.61 5.73
N MET A 226 0.39 3.70 6.70
CA MET A 226 1.31 2.56 6.73
C MET A 226 0.87 1.51 5.69
N PRO A 227 1.70 1.23 4.67
CA PRO A 227 1.34 0.27 3.63
C PRO A 227 1.36 -1.16 4.18
N ASN A 228 0.62 -2.05 3.53
CA ASN A 228 0.79 -3.48 3.73
C ASN A 228 2.03 -3.97 2.96
N PHE A 229 3.07 -4.36 3.69
CA PHE A 229 4.32 -4.87 3.10
C PHE A 229 4.27 -6.37 2.74
N HIS A 230 3.16 -7.05 3.03
CA HIS A 230 2.97 -8.49 2.83
C HIS A 230 4.11 -9.33 3.46
N LEU A 231 4.41 -9.02 4.73
CA LEU A 231 5.45 -9.68 5.50
C LEU A 231 5.02 -11.09 5.91
N THR A 232 5.98 -12.01 5.89
CA THR A 232 5.83 -13.34 6.48
C THR A 232 5.88 -13.25 8.00
N ASP A 233 5.38 -14.28 8.69
CA ASP A 233 5.39 -14.31 10.14
C ASP A 233 6.82 -14.25 10.71
N GLN A 234 7.78 -14.89 10.05
CA GLN A 234 9.19 -14.86 10.45
C GLN A 234 9.79 -13.44 10.36
N GLU A 235 9.46 -12.69 9.32
CA GLU A 235 9.93 -11.30 9.18
C GLU A 235 9.28 -10.38 10.20
N ILE A 236 7.98 -10.55 10.44
CA ILE A 236 7.27 -9.80 11.48
C ILE A 236 7.91 -10.07 12.84
N GLU A 237 8.22 -11.33 13.17
CA GLU A 237 8.89 -11.69 14.40
C GLU A 237 10.27 -11.07 14.53
N ALA A 238 11.07 -11.09 13.46
CA ALA A 238 12.38 -10.46 13.42
C ALA A 238 12.29 -8.93 13.62
N ILE A 239 11.40 -8.26 12.87
CA ILE A 239 11.18 -6.81 12.96
C ILE A 239 10.75 -6.42 14.38
N VAL A 240 9.78 -7.13 14.96
CA VAL A 240 9.31 -6.87 16.32
C VAL A 240 10.43 -7.13 17.34
N ALA A 241 11.22 -8.19 17.19
CA ALA A 241 12.37 -8.44 18.06
C ALA A 241 13.39 -7.29 18.03
N TYR A 242 13.63 -6.69 16.86
CA TYR A 242 14.52 -5.52 16.74
C TYR A 242 13.94 -4.25 17.36
N ILE A 243 12.67 -3.95 17.08
CA ILE A 243 11.98 -2.73 17.55
C ILE A 243 11.82 -2.75 19.07
N LEU A 244 11.53 -3.91 19.66
CA LEU A 244 11.36 -4.08 21.10
C LEU A 244 12.69 -4.38 21.83
N GLY A 245 13.76 -4.64 21.08
CA GLY A 245 15.07 -4.93 21.62
C GLY A 245 15.75 -3.73 22.31
N PRO A 246 16.95 -3.94 22.88
CA PRO A 246 17.72 -2.88 23.54
C PRO A 246 17.96 -1.68 22.61
N LYS A 247 17.98 -0.48 23.21
CA LYS A 247 18.06 0.80 22.51
C LYS A 247 19.49 1.25 22.34
#